data_AF-A0A670J4F6-F1
#
_entry.id   AF-A0A670J4F6-F1
#
_cell.length_a   1.000
_cell.length_b   1.000
_cell.length_c   1.000
_cell.angle_alpha   90.00
_cell.angle_beta   90.00
_cell.angle_gamma   90.00
#
_symmetry.space_group_name_H-M   'P 1'
#
loop_
_entity.id
_entity.type
_entity.pdbx_description
1 polymer ?
#
loop_
_entity_poly.entity_id
_entity_poly.type
_entity_poly.pdbx_seq_one_letter_code
_entity_poly.pdbx_strand_id
1 'polypeptide(L)'
;THSSRWCPCLFYLNNLLLAIGYVALLLYALIWKAGNIVDASTKKIGFYNFCWWDQEAEKLECFKNLEKVGINSVALVLSRICVYSTPVLCLFVATTVLQALCLKDRDGFKLACILLAIGSLMLPVGLALFIFHSEPWIRVSEFGEVFVALAGFLPGIPNAVVDLKDKWIL
;
A
#
# COMPACT_ATOMS: atom_id res chain seq x y z
N THR A 1 -18.90 18.30 -34.75
CA THR A 1 -18.84 17.44 -33.55
C THR A 1 -17.39 17.08 -33.29
N HIS A 2 -16.76 17.83 -32.38
CA HIS A 2 -15.32 17.78 -32.09
C HIS A 2 -15.02 16.59 -31.17
N SER A 3 -14.80 15.40 -31.75
CA SER A 3 -14.29 14.25 -31.00
C SER A 3 -12.78 14.39 -30.89
N SER A 4 -12.30 14.83 -29.72
CA SER A 4 -10.88 14.82 -29.38
C SER A 4 -10.39 13.38 -29.36
N ARG A 5 -9.65 12.98 -30.39
CA ARG A 5 -8.90 11.73 -30.44
C ARG A 5 -7.73 11.87 -29.46
N TRP A 6 -7.97 11.59 -28.19
CA TRP A 6 -6.89 11.50 -27.20
C TRP A 6 -5.94 10.39 -27.65
N CYS A 7 -4.67 10.76 -27.87
CA CYS A 7 -3.66 9.85 -28.38
C CYS A 7 -3.47 8.69 -27.37
N PRO A 8 -3.59 7.41 -27.78
CA PRO A 8 -3.45 6.27 -26.86
C PRO A 8 -2.19 6.33 -26.00
N CYS A 9 -1.10 6.87 -26.54
CA CYS A 9 0.18 7.05 -25.84
C CYS A 9 0.09 7.95 -24.59
N LEU A 10 -0.73 9.00 -24.60
CA LEU A 10 -0.87 9.90 -23.45
C LEU A 10 -1.57 9.19 -22.29
N PHE A 11 -2.56 8.35 -22.59
CA PHE A 11 -3.27 7.55 -21.60
C PHE A 11 -2.34 6.49 -20.97
N TYR A 12 -1.54 5.79 -21.78
CA TYR A 12 -0.55 4.82 -21.27
C TYR A 12 0.52 5.49 -20.41
N LEU A 13 1.05 6.64 -20.83
CA LEU A 13 2.04 7.40 -20.06
C LEU A 13 1.46 7.85 -18.71
N ASN A 14 0.23 8.33 -18.68
CA ASN A 14 -0.44 8.74 -17.45
C ASN A 14 -0.58 7.56 -16.46
N ASN A 15 -1.00 6.40 -16.93
CA ASN A 15 -1.12 5.20 -16.08
C ASN A 15 0.24 4.72 -15.55
N LEU A 16 1.30 4.80 -16.37
CA LEU A 16 2.65 4.45 -15.96
C LEU A 16 3.17 5.40 -14.87
N LEU A 17 2.98 6.71 -15.05
CA LEU A 17 3.36 7.72 -14.05
C LEU A 17 2.59 7.53 -12.75
N LEU A 18 1.30 7.22 -12.84
CA LEU A 18 0.47 6.95 -11.68
C LEU A 18 0.95 5.70 -10.92
N ALA A 19 1.29 4.62 -11.63
CA ALA A 19 1.86 3.41 -11.03
C ALA A 19 3.20 3.68 -10.33
N ILE A 20 4.10 4.45 -10.96
CA ILE A 20 5.38 4.87 -10.36
C ILE A 20 5.12 5.70 -9.09
N GLY A 21 4.19 6.66 -9.17
CA GLY A 21 3.78 7.48 -8.04
C GLY A 21 3.27 6.63 -6.87
N TYR A 22 2.42 5.64 -7.14
CA TYR A 22 1.93 4.72 -6.11
C TYR A 22 3.05 3.89 -5.47
N VAL A 23 3.96 3.33 -6.27
CA VAL A 23 5.10 2.57 -5.73
C VAL A 23 5.97 3.46 -4.85
N ALA A 24 6.27 4.69 -5.30
CA ALA A 24 7.04 5.65 -4.53
C ALA A 24 6.33 6.03 -3.21
N LEU A 25 5.02 6.26 -3.24
CA LEU A 25 4.20 6.52 -2.07
C LEU A 25 4.21 5.35 -1.08
N LEU A 26 4.08 4.12 -1.56
CA LEU A 26 4.14 2.93 -0.71
C LEU A 26 5.53 2.76 -0.07
N LEU A 27 6.61 2.98 -0.82
CA LEU A 27 7.97 2.93 -0.29
C LEU A 27 8.21 4.05 0.74
N TYR A 28 7.75 5.26 0.46
CA TYR A 28 7.79 6.37 1.41
C TYR A 28 7.02 6.04 2.70
N ALA A 29 5.80 5.55 2.58
CA ALA A 29 4.95 5.21 3.72
C ALA A 29 5.55 4.06 4.57
N LEU A 30 5.96 2.96 3.94
CA LEU A 30 6.34 1.73 4.62
C LEU A 30 7.82 1.66 5.03
N ILE A 31 8.70 2.24 4.22
CA ILE A 31 10.15 2.20 4.46
C ILE A 31 10.61 3.52 5.10
N TRP A 32 10.35 4.67 4.46
CA TRP A 32 10.86 5.96 4.93
C TRP A 32 10.20 6.43 6.22
N LYS A 33 8.87 6.32 6.31
CA LYS A 33 8.07 6.64 7.52
C LYS A 33 7.89 5.42 8.44
N ALA A 34 8.62 4.34 8.19
CA ALA A 34 8.60 3.09 8.95
C ALA A 34 7.20 2.46 9.13
N GLY A 35 6.24 2.79 8.26
CA GLY A 35 4.87 2.29 8.35
C GLY A 35 4.13 2.76 9.61
N ASN A 36 4.47 3.93 10.15
CA ASN A 36 3.81 4.51 11.32
C ASN A 36 2.42 5.03 10.93
N ILE A 37 1.38 4.26 11.26
CA ILE A 37 -0.04 4.58 11.06
C ILE A 37 -0.47 5.77 11.93
N VAL A 38 0.10 5.86 13.13
CA VAL A 38 -0.03 6.99 14.06
C VAL A 38 1.35 7.61 14.25
N ASP A 39 1.48 8.90 14.00
CA ASP A 39 2.73 9.67 14.19
C ASP A 39 2.41 10.96 14.96
N ALA A 40 2.14 10.81 16.25
CA ALA A 40 1.92 11.91 17.17
C ALA A 40 3.17 12.17 18.03
N SER A 41 3.29 13.37 18.60
CA SER A 41 4.39 13.71 19.51
C SER A 41 4.44 12.82 20.75
N THR A 42 3.27 12.36 21.21
CA THR A 42 3.12 11.54 22.42
C THR A 42 3.06 10.04 22.15
N LYS A 43 2.91 9.62 20.89
CA LYS A 43 2.88 8.19 20.54
C LYS A 43 3.12 7.94 19.06
N LYS A 44 3.77 6.81 18.77
CA LYS A 44 4.01 6.34 17.41
C LYS A 44 3.64 4.87 17.30
N ILE A 45 2.69 4.57 16.44
CA ILE A 45 2.19 3.20 16.24
C ILE A 45 2.31 2.86 14.76
N GLY A 46 3.05 1.81 14.47
CA GLY A 46 3.26 1.29 13.12
C GLY A 46 3.46 -0.22 13.14
N PHE A 47 3.69 -0.80 11.97
CA PHE A 47 3.81 -2.25 11.85
C PHE A 47 4.98 -2.82 12.67
N TYR A 48 6.08 -2.08 12.81
CA TYR A 48 7.27 -2.50 13.57
C TYR A 48 7.52 -1.68 14.85
N ASN A 49 6.93 -0.49 14.95
CA ASN A 49 7.21 0.45 16.02
C ASN A 49 5.95 0.67 16.86
N PHE A 50 6.03 0.36 18.16
CA PHE A 50 5.04 0.78 19.13
C PHE A 50 5.76 1.57 20.20
N CYS A 51 5.63 2.89 20.12
CA CYS A 51 6.27 3.81 21.05
C CYS A 51 5.20 4.68 21.73
N TRP A 52 5.35 4.86 23.03
CA TRP A 52 4.50 5.71 23.84
C TRP A 52 5.33 6.71 24.63
N TRP A 53 4.76 7.86 24.94
CA TRP A 53 5.42 8.85 25.78
C TRP A 53 5.46 8.37 27.23
N ASP A 54 6.67 8.16 27.73
CA ASP A 54 6.91 7.91 29.15
C ASP A 54 7.08 9.25 29.87
N GLN A 55 6.24 9.47 30.88
CA GLN A 55 6.31 10.67 31.71
C GLN A 55 7.54 10.67 32.62
N GLU A 56 8.02 9.51 33.06
CA GLU A 56 9.18 9.42 33.95
C GLU A 56 10.49 9.64 33.20
N ALA A 57 10.60 9.11 31.98
CA ALA A 57 11.80 9.25 31.16
C ALA A 57 11.80 10.49 30.25
N GLU A 58 10.73 11.29 30.27
CA GLU A 58 10.49 12.46 29.39
C GLU A 58 10.81 12.18 27.91
N LYS A 59 10.54 10.96 27.46
CA LYS A 59 10.88 10.50 26.11
C LYS A 59 9.90 9.45 25.61
N LEU A 60 9.90 9.25 24.29
CA LEU A 60 9.21 8.11 23.68
C LEU A 60 9.95 6.81 24.02
N GLU A 61 9.28 5.92 24.75
CA GLU A 61 9.75 4.56 24.98
C GLU A 61 9.11 3.61 23.96
N CYS A 62 9.92 2.78 23.31
CA CYS A 62 9.47 1.84 22.28
C CYS A 62 9.51 0.40 22.78
N PHE A 63 8.36 -0.27 22.72
CA PHE A 63 8.23 -1.66 23.14
C PHE A 63 8.81 -2.61 22.09
N LYS A 64 9.82 -3.40 22.50
CA LYS A 64 10.41 -4.45 21.65
C LYS A 64 9.59 -5.73 21.62
N ASN A 65 8.85 -6.02 22.69
CA ASN A 65 8.04 -7.24 22.80
C ASN A 65 6.56 -6.87 22.92
N LEU A 66 5.86 -6.96 21.79
CA LEU A 66 4.47 -6.56 21.64
C LEU A 66 3.49 -7.56 22.26
N GLU A 67 3.91 -8.80 22.51
CA GLU A 67 3.11 -9.81 23.22
C GLU A 67 2.82 -9.39 24.65
N LYS A 68 3.79 -8.72 25.30
CA LYS A 68 3.62 -8.18 26.65
C LYS A 68 2.59 -7.05 26.72
N VAL A 69 2.29 -6.44 25.57
CA VAL A 69 1.33 -5.33 25.42
C VAL A 69 -0.04 -5.87 24.97
N GLY A 70 -0.22 -7.19 24.90
CA GLY A 70 -1.49 -7.82 24.54
C GLY A 70 -1.81 -7.80 23.03
N ILE A 71 -0.83 -7.50 22.19
CA ILE A 71 -1.00 -7.51 20.73
C ILE A 71 -0.79 -8.93 20.20
N ASN A 72 -1.70 -9.40 19.35
CA ASN A 72 -1.58 -10.70 18.72
C ASN A 72 -0.42 -10.71 17.70
N SER A 73 0.71 -11.33 18.08
CA SER A 73 1.90 -11.49 17.23
C SER A 73 1.59 -12.12 15.88
N VAL A 74 0.71 -13.13 15.84
CA VAL A 74 0.40 -13.84 14.59
C VAL A 74 -0.30 -12.90 13.61
N ALA A 75 -1.30 -12.17 14.08
CA ALA A 75 -2.01 -11.20 13.26
C ALA A 75 -1.10 -10.06 12.80
N LEU A 76 -0.18 -9.61 13.66
CA LEU A 76 0.79 -8.58 13.32
C LEU A 76 1.79 -9.05 12.26
N VAL A 77 2.29 -10.29 12.37
CA VAL A 77 3.17 -10.88 11.35
C VAL A 77 2.42 -11.04 10.03
N LEU A 78 1.18 -11.52 10.06
CA LEU A 78 0.35 -11.65 8.85
C LEU A 78 0.10 -10.29 8.18
N SER A 79 -0.24 -9.29 8.99
CA SER A 79 -0.40 -7.91 8.53
C SER A 79 0.88 -7.38 7.85
N ARG A 80 2.05 -7.59 8.48
CA ARG A 80 3.35 -7.20 7.90
C ARG A 80 3.59 -7.88 6.56
N ILE A 81 3.37 -9.19 6.47
CA ILE A 81 3.55 -9.94 5.22
C ILE A 81 2.66 -9.34 4.13
N CYS A 82 1.38 -9.10 4.43
CA CYS A 82 0.43 -8.54 3.47
C CYS A 82 0.78 -7.11 3.02
N VAL A 83 1.17 -6.24 3.94
CA VAL A 83 1.45 -4.84 3.63
C VAL A 83 2.80 -4.69 2.92
N TYR A 84 3.84 -5.36 3.40
CA TYR A 84 5.19 -5.22 2.84
C TYR A 84 5.44 -6.06 1.59
N SER A 85 4.62 -7.08 1.29
CA SER A 85 4.65 -7.76 -0.02
C SER A 85 4.08 -6.88 -1.14
N THR A 86 3.17 -5.94 -0.81
CA THR A 86 2.46 -5.13 -1.81
C THR A 86 3.40 -4.31 -2.70
N PRO A 87 4.38 -3.52 -2.18
CA PRO A 87 5.34 -2.80 -3.02
C PRO A 87 6.12 -3.72 -3.97
N VAL A 88 6.50 -4.92 -3.49
CA VAL A 88 7.22 -5.91 -4.30
C VAL A 88 6.34 -6.38 -5.45
N LEU A 89 5.08 -6.74 -5.17
CA LEU A 89 4.11 -7.11 -6.21
C LEU A 89 3.89 -5.97 -7.21
N CYS A 90 3.80 -4.71 -6.76
CA CYS A 90 3.66 -3.56 -7.65
C CYS A 90 4.86 -3.41 -8.60
N LEU A 91 6.09 -3.70 -8.16
CA LEU A 91 7.27 -3.70 -9.05
C LEU A 91 7.21 -4.81 -10.10
N PHE A 92 6.77 -6.02 -9.72
CA PHE A 92 6.54 -7.11 -10.67
C PHE A 92 5.43 -6.77 -11.67
N VAL A 93 4.34 -6.13 -11.23
CA VAL A 93 3.28 -5.65 -12.13
C VAL A 93 3.83 -4.60 -13.10
N ALA A 94 4.58 -3.62 -12.62
CA ALA A 94 5.14 -2.57 -13.49
C ALA A 94 6.06 -3.15 -14.57
N THR A 95 6.93 -4.11 -14.22
CA THR A 95 7.84 -4.77 -15.17
C THR A 95 7.09 -5.64 -16.19
N THR A 96 6.12 -6.44 -15.75
CA THR A 96 5.31 -7.30 -16.64
C THR A 96 4.40 -6.49 -17.56
N VAL A 97 3.81 -5.39 -17.10
CA VAL A 97 3.06 -4.45 -17.95
C VAL A 97 3.98 -3.81 -18.99
N LEU A 98 5.17 -3.36 -18.59
CA LEU A 98 6.13 -2.77 -19.54
C LEU A 98 6.53 -3.79 -20.62
N GLN A 99 6.82 -5.03 -20.22
CA GLN A 99 7.12 -6.11 -21.16
C GLN A 99 5.94 -6.41 -22.09
N ALA A 100 4.72 -6.49 -21.56
CA ALA A 100 3.51 -6.70 -22.36
C ALA A 100 3.30 -5.58 -23.40
N LEU A 101 3.54 -4.33 -23.03
CA LEU A 101 3.41 -3.18 -23.92
C LEU A 101 4.51 -3.17 -24.99
N CYS A 102 5.77 -3.45 -24.63
CA CYS A 102 6.91 -3.41 -25.54
C CYS A 102 6.99 -4.63 -26.47
N LEU A 103 6.69 -5.82 -25.96
CA LEU A 103 6.86 -7.10 -26.65
C LEU A 103 5.55 -7.70 -27.14
N LYS A 104 4.41 -7.02 -26.91
CA LYS A 104 3.05 -7.53 -27.18
C LYS A 104 2.77 -8.88 -26.50
N ASP A 105 3.36 -9.07 -25.31
CA ASP A 105 3.21 -10.29 -24.52
C ASP A 105 1.86 -10.29 -23.78
N ARG A 106 0.90 -11.03 -24.34
CA ARG A 106 -0.45 -11.18 -23.79
C ARG A 106 -0.48 -11.97 -22.48
N ASP A 107 0.39 -12.97 -22.34
CA ASP A 107 0.44 -13.81 -21.13
C ASP A 107 1.05 -13.03 -19.96
N GLY A 108 2.10 -12.23 -20.25
CA GLY A 108 2.66 -11.27 -19.29
C GLY A 108 1.63 -10.24 -18.81
N PHE A 109 0.77 -9.73 -19.70
CA PHE A 109 -0.32 -8.83 -19.31
C PHE A 109 -1.35 -9.53 -18.41
N LYS A 110 -1.74 -10.77 -18.72
CA LYS A 110 -2.67 -11.55 -17.90
C LYS A 110 -2.08 -11.82 -16.51
N LEU A 111 -0.79 -12.15 -16.43
CA LEU A 111 -0.08 -12.30 -15.16
C LEU A 111 -0.06 -10.99 -14.37
N ALA A 112 0.19 -9.85 -15.04
CA ALA A 112 0.15 -8.54 -14.41
C ALA A 112 -1.23 -8.24 -13.79
N CYS A 113 -2.33 -8.54 -14.48
CA CYS A 113 -3.67 -8.39 -13.93
C CYS A 113 -3.90 -9.25 -12.68
N ILE A 114 -3.41 -10.50 -12.66
CA ILE A 114 -3.54 -11.39 -11.50
C ILE A 114 -2.72 -10.87 -10.32
N LEU A 115 -1.46 -10.49 -10.53
CA LEU A 115 -0.60 -9.93 -9.48
C LEU A 115 -1.17 -8.63 -8.92
N LEU A 116 -1.74 -7.80 -9.79
CA LEU A 116 -2.39 -6.56 -9.40
C LEU A 116 -3.65 -6.81 -8.57
N ALA A 117 -4.47 -7.80 -8.95
CA ALA A 117 -5.62 -8.23 -8.16
C ALA A 117 -5.20 -8.72 -6.76
N ILE A 118 -4.18 -9.57 -6.68
CA ILE A 118 -3.66 -10.06 -5.40
C ILE A 118 -3.15 -8.90 -4.54
N GLY A 119 -2.28 -8.04 -5.09
CA GLY A 119 -1.74 -6.88 -4.38
C GLY A 119 -2.83 -5.91 -3.89
N SER A 120 -3.88 -5.72 -4.68
CA SER A 120 -5.03 -4.87 -4.32
C SER A 120 -5.81 -5.38 -3.11
N LEU A 121 -5.79 -6.69 -2.86
CA LEU A 121 -6.44 -7.32 -1.71
C LEU A 121 -5.51 -7.40 -0.52
N MET A 122 -4.22 -7.68 -0.75
CA MET A 122 -3.25 -7.83 0.34
C MET A 122 -3.10 -6.55 1.17
N LEU A 123 -3.04 -5.37 0.54
CA LEU A 123 -2.91 -4.12 1.29
C LEU A 123 -4.09 -3.83 2.23
N PRO A 124 -5.37 -3.82 1.78
CA PRO A 124 -6.51 -3.64 2.68
C PRO A 124 -6.57 -4.70 3.75
N VAL A 125 -6.35 -5.97 3.40
CA VAL A 125 -6.42 -7.07 4.37
C VAL A 125 -5.35 -6.88 5.44
N GLY A 126 -4.12 -6.57 5.05
CA GLY A 126 -3.03 -6.34 5.99
C GLY A 126 -3.27 -5.12 6.88
N LEU A 127 -3.79 -4.01 6.32
CA LEU A 127 -4.11 -2.81 7.07
C LEU A 127 -5.29 -3.03 8.03
N ALA A 128 -6.34 -3.73 7.59
CA ALA A 128 -7.50 -4.05 8.40
C ALA A 128 -7.12 -4.98 9.57
N LEU A 129 -6.31 -6.01 9.30
CA LEU A 129 -5.77 -6.88 10.35
C LEU A 129 -4.98 -6.08 11.39
N PHE A 130 -4.13 -5.15 10.94
CA PHE A 130 -3.38 -4.29 11.86
C PHE A 130 -4.34 -3.48 12.75
N ILE A 131 -5.27 -2.74 12.15
CA ILE A 131 -6.17 -1.83 12.86
C ILE A 131 -7.06 -2.61 13.82
N PHE A 132 -7.66 -3.72 13.39
CA PHE A 132 -8.56 -4.51 14.24
C PHE A 132 -7.83 -5.07 15.47
N HIS A 133 -6.59 -5.51 15.32
CA HIS A 133 -5.81 -6.05 16.43
C HIS A 133 -5.11 -4.98 17.29
N SER A 134 -5.03 -3.74 16.81
CA SER A 134 -4.43 -2.60 17.53
C SER A 134 -5.46 -1.53 17.92
N GLU A 135 -6.74 -1.77 17.67
CA GLU A 135 -7.86 -0.87 17.96
C GLU A 135 -7.84 -0.31 19.38
N PRO A 136 -7.54 -1.09 20.45
CA PRO A 136 -7.50 -0.55 21.81
C PRO A 136 -6.47 0.58 22.01
N TRP A 137 -5.47 0.69 21.12
CA TRP A 137 -4.33 1.59 21.24
C TRP A 137 -4.41 2.79 20.27
N ILE A 138 -5.28 2.70 19.26
CA ILE A 138 -5.38 3.67 18.16
C ILE A 138 -6.67 4.48 18.31
N ARG A 139 -6.56 5.82 18.37
CA ARG A 139 -7.73 6.66 18.10
C ARG A 139 -7.70 7.11 16.66
N VAL A 140 -8.88 7.08 16.02
CA VAL A 140 -9.08 7.47 14.62
C VAL A 140 -8.61 8.91 14.34
N SER A 141 -8.69 9.80 15.34
CA SER A 141 -8.25 11.19 15.24
C SER A 141 -6.73 11.37 15.11
N GLU A 142 -5.94 10.32 15.38
CA GLU A 142 -4.47 10.38 15.41
C GLU A 142 -3.85 9.68 14.19
N PHE A 143 -4.65 9.30 13.19
CA PHE A 143 -4.13 8.76 11.95
C PHE A 143 -3.26 9.78 11.22
N GLY A 144 -2.03 9.36 10.91
CA GLY A 144 -1.04 10.20 10.24
C GLY A 144 -1.11 10.13 8.72
N GLU A 145 -0.18 10.84 8.09
CA GLU A 145 -0.02 10.91 6.63
C GLU A 145 0.13 9.52 5.98
N VAL A 146 0.81 8.60 6.67
CA VAL A 146 1.02 7.20 6.21
C VAL A 146 -0.31 6.48 6.05
N PHE A 147 -1.24 6.64 6.99
CA PHE A 147 -2.57 6.02 6.88
C PHE A 147 -3.30 6.54 5.65
N VAL A 148 -3.25 7.85 5.39
CA VAL A 148 -3.87 8.47 4.22
C VAL A 148 -3.24 7.95 2.93
N ALA A 149 -1.91 7.83 2.89
CA ALA A 149 -1.19 7.27 1.74
C ALA A 149 -1.59 5.81 1.45
N LEU A 150 -1.76 4.99 2.49
CA LEU A 150 -2.17 3.58 2.36
C LEU A 150 -3.66 3.43 2.03
N ALA A 151 -4.54 4.25 2.62
CA ALA A 151 -5.98 4.23 2.37
C ALA A 151 -6.32 4.75 0.97
N GLY A 152 -5.59 5.76 0.49
CA GLY A 152 -5.72 6.29 -0.88
C GLY A 152 -5.40 5.27 -1.98
N PHE A 153 -4.72 4.16 -1.65
CA PHE A 153 -4.46 3.05 -2.56
C PHE A 153 -5.68 2.17 -2.81
N LEU A 154 -6.63 2.10 -1.85
CA LEU A 154 -7.80 1.22 -1.91
C LEU A 154 -8.75 1.48 -3.11
N PRO A 155 -9.07 2.74 -3.47
CA PRO A 155 -9.92 3.02 -4.64
C PRO A 155 -9.16 3.05 -5.99
N GLY A 156 -7.83 3.08 -5.98
CA GLY A 156 -7.03 3.32 -7.20
C GLY A 156 -6.82 2.11 -8.10
N ILE A 157 -6.70 0.90 -7.54
CA ILE A 157 -6.31 -0.30 -8.30
C ILE A 157 -7.45 -0.96 -9.07
N PRO A 158 -8.66 -1.17 -8.50
CA PRO A 158 -9.73 -1.87 -9.21
C PRO A 158 -10.10 -1.17 -10.52
N ASN A 159 -10.12 0.16 -10.51
CA ASN A 159 -10.47 0.98 -11.67
C ASN A 159 -9.39 0.94 -12.76
N ALA A 160 -8.11 0.93 -12.40
CA ALA A 160 -7.02 0.81 -13.36
C ALA A 160 -6.96 -0.58 -14.01
N VAL A 161 -7.24 -1.66 -13.25
CA VAL A 161 -7.31 -3.04 -13.76
C VAL A 161 -8.45 -3.20 -14.76
N VAL A 162 -9.62 -2.65 -14.46
CA VAL A 162 -10.82 -2.74 -15.31
C VAL A 162 -10.62 -1.94 -16.61
N ASP A 163 -10.12 -0.70 -16.53
CA ASP A 163 -9.89 0.15 -17.71
C ASP A 163 -8.77 -0.41 -18.62
N LEU A 164 -7.75 -1.05 -18.04
CA LEU A 164 -6.69 -1.74 -18.81
C LEU A 164 -7.20 -3.01 -19.50
N LYS A 165 -8.07 -3.78 -18.85
CA LYS A 165 -8.67 -4.99 -19.41
C LYS A 165 -9.61 -4.66 -20.57
N ASP A 166 -10.44 -3.62 -20.43
CA ASP A 166 -11.42 -3.25 -21.44
C ASP A 166 -10.80 -2.65 -22.72
N LYS A 167 -9.59 -2.05 -22.61
CA LYS A 167 -8.86 -1.50 -23.77
C LYS A 167 -7.98 -2.50 -24.53
N TRP A 168 -7.59 -3.63 -23.92
CA TRP A 168 -6.73 -4.64 -24.56
C TRP A 168 -7.48 -5.85 -25.14
N ILE A 169 -8.79 -5.97 -24.88
CA ILE A 169 -9.66 -7.04 -25.41
C ILE A 169 -10.32 -6.64 -26.76
N LEU A 170 -10.13 -5.40 -27.23
CA LEU A 170 -10.57 -4.91 -28.55
C LEU A 170 -9.41 -4.78 -29.54
#